data_AF-A0A8T5F816-F1
#
_entry.id   AF-A0A8T5F816-F1
#
_cell.length_a   1.000
_cell.length_b   1.000
_cell.length_c   1.000
_cell.angle_alpha   90.00
_cell.angle_beta   90.00
_cell.angle_gamma   90.00
#
_symmetry.space_group_name_H-M   'P 1'
#
loop_
_entity.id
_entity.type
_entity.pdbx_description
1 polymer ?
#
loop_
_entity_poly.entity_id
_entity_poly.type
_entity_poly.pdbx_seq_one_letter_code
_entity_poly.pdbx_strand_id
1 'polypeptide(L)'
;MEIHYAILVIHLILGLSLVYFATKAFKKTKYPPMALLAVGFALIVIGDTIIGDIVEVFGENMIGEIIEEGIEIAGFIVLILAIKRS
;
A
#
# COMPACT_ATOMS: atom_id res chain seq x y z
N MET A 1 -6.97 5.58 -21.70
CA MET A 1 -6.01 4.47 -21.63
C MET A 1 -4.61 4.96 -21.27
N GLU A 2 -3.97 5.86 -22.03
CA GLU A 2 -2.62 6.35 -21.66
C GLU A 2 -2.55 7.10 -20.31
N ILE A 3 -3.56 7.91 -19.98
CA ILE A 3 -3.61 8.66 -18.72
C ILE A 3 -3.75 7.72 -17.51
N HIS A 4 -4.51 6.62 -17.65
CA HIS A 4 -4.71 5.62 -16.61
C HIS A 4 -3.38 4.98 -16.19
N TYR A 5 -2.61 4.49 -17.16
CA TYR A 5 -1.30 3.91 -16.91
C TYR A 5 -0.31 4.91 -16.33
N ALA A 6 -0.37 6.18 -16.75
CA ALA A 6 0.46 7.22 -16.16
C ALA A 6 0.15 7.44 -14.68
N ILE A 7 -1.13 7.48 -14.31
CA ILE A 7 -1.58 7.61 -12.91
C ILE A 7 -1.15 6.39 -12.09
N LEU A 8 -1.29 5.18 -12.63
CA LEU A 8 -0.86 3.94 -11.99
C LEU A 8 0.64 3.96 -11.69
N VAL A 9 1.46 4.31 -12.68
CA VAL A 9 2.91 4.39 -12.51
C VAL A 9 3.29 5.40 -11.44
N ILE A 10 2.61 6.56 -11.39
CA ILE A 10 2.84 7.56 -10.34
C ILE A 10 2.48 7.00 -8.96
N HIS A 11 1.31 6.36 -8.81
CA HIS A 11 0.91 5.72 -7.55
C HIS A 11 1.93 4.68 -7.10
N LEU A 12 2.37 3.82 -8.02
CA LEU A 12 3.36 2.78 -7.74
C LEU A 12 4.71 3.38 -7.30
N ILE A 13 5.19 4.41 -7.99
CA ILE A 13 6.46 5.08 -7.64
C ILE A 13 6.37 5.72 -6.26
N LEU A 14 5.29 6.46 -5.98
CA LEU A 14 5.11 7.14 -4.70
C LEU A 14 4.94 6.14 -3.56
N GLY A 15 4.09 5.14 -3.75
CA GLY A 15 3.85 4.06 -2.80
C GLY A 15 5.11 3.28 -2.47
N LEU A 16 5.84 2.81 -3.49
CA LEU A 16 7.11 2.10 -3.29
C LEU A 16 8.18 3.01 -2.67
N SER A 17 8.17 4.31 -2.98
CA SER A 17 9.06 5.26 -2.32
C SER A 17 8.79 5.33 -0.81
N LEU A 18 7.52 5.38 -0.39
CA LEU A 18 7.15 5.35 1.04
C LEU A 18 7.61 4.06 1.71
N VAL A 19 7.36 2.91 1.09
CA VAL A 19 7.82 1.60 1.59
C VAL A 19 9.35 1.57 1.71
N TYR A 20 10.06 2.06 0.69
CA TYR A 20 11.50 2.13 0.67
C TYR A 20 12.05 3.02 1.78
N PHE A 21 11.52 4.24 1.95
CA PHE A 21 11.98 5.16 2.97
C PHE A 21 11.69 4.65 4.38
N ALA A 22 10.50 4.09 4.63
CA ALA A 22 10.17 3.47 5.91
C ALA A 22 11.09 2.29 6.23
N THR A 23 11.35 1.43 5.24
CA THR A 23 12.28 0.29 5.37
C THR A 23 13.71 0.76 5.63
N LYS A 24 14.18 1.78 4.89
CA LYS A 24 15.51 2.37 5.06
C LYS A 24 15.66 3.01 6.44
N ALA A 25 14.63 3.72 6.92
CA ALA A 25 14.59 4.30 8.25
C ALA A 25 14.65 3.21 9.33
N PHE A 26 13.85 2.14 9.19
CA PHE A 26 13.89 1.00 10.10
C PHE A 26 15.28 0.34 10.17
N LYS A 27 15.94 0.15 9.02
CA LYS A 27 17.30 -0.40 8.97
C LYS A 27 18.30 0.48 9.73
N LYS A 28 18.15 1.80 9.68
CA LYS A 28 19.04 2.77 10.33
C LYS A 28 18.78 2.94 11.83
N THR A 29 17.52 3.01 12.24
CA THR A 29 17.14 3.34 13.64
C THR A 29 16.80 2.12 14.49
N LYS A 30 16.48 0.98 13.85
CA LYS A 30 15.90 -0.22 14.49
C LYS A 30 14.62 0.08 15.27
N TYR A 31 13.95 1.19 14.96
CA TYR A 31 12.74 1.63 15.65
C TYR A 31 11.51 0.85 15.15
N PRO A 32 10.86 0.02 15.98
CA PRO A 32 9.80 -0.89 15.52
C PRO A 32 8.62 -0.24 14.77
N PRO A 33 8.15 0.98 15.15
CA PRO A 33 7.12 1.68 14.38
C PRO A 33 7.46 1.89 12.91
N MET A 34 8.74 2.07 12.55
CA MET A 34 9.15 2.24 11.15
C MET A 34 8.96 0.97 10.32
N ALA A 35 9.06 -0.22 10.93
CA ALA A 35 8.75 -1.47 10.25
C ALA A 35 7.24 -1.59 10.00
N LEU A 36 6.42 -1.19 10.98
CA LEU A 36 4.96 -1.17 10.82
C LEU A 36 4.54 -0.20 9.71
N LEU A 37 5.15 0.99 9.63
CA LEU A 37 4.91 1.92 8.53
C LEU A 37 5.23 1.27 7.17
N ALA A 38 6.38 0.61 7.05
CA ALA A 38 6.75 -0.06 5.81
C ALA A 38 5.73 -1.13 5.39
N VAL A 39 5.25 -1.93 6.36
CA VAL A 39 4.23 -2.97 6.11
C VAL A 39 2.89 -2.34 5.75
N GLY A 40 2.45 -1.31 6.47
CA GLY A 40 1.17 -0.63 6.22
C GLY A 40 1.14 0.02 4.84
N PHE A 41 2.20 0.74 4.46
CA PHE A 41 2.30 1.30 3.10
C PHE A 41 2.36 0.20 2.03
N ALA A 42 3.07 -0.89 2.27
CA ALA A 42 3.13 -1.99 1.30
C ALA A 42 1.76 -2.63 1.09
N LEU A 43 0.98 -2.84 2.16
CA LEU A 43 -0.38 -3.35 2.06
C LEU A 43 -1.28 -2.42 1.25
N ILE A 44 -1.25 -1.12 1.52
CA ILE A 44 -2.06 -0.13 0.77
C ILE A 44 -1.70 -0.17 -0.71
N VAL A 45 -0.41 -0.12 -1.07
CA VAL A 45 0.02 -0.17 -2.48
C VAL A 45 -0.40 -1.48 -3.18
N ILE A 46 -0.35 -2.60 -2.46
CA ILE A 46 -0.77 -3.89 -3.01
C ILE A 46 -2.30 -3.93 -3.20
N GLY A 47 -3.07 -3.47 -2.22
CA GLY A 47 -4.54 -3.41 -2.29
C GLY A 47 -5.00 -2.45 -3.38
N ASP A 48 -4.85 -1.15 -3.12
CA ASP A 48 -5.34 -0.07 -3.97
C ASP A 48 -4.73 -0.11 -5.38
N THR A 49 -3.40 -0.10 -5.50
CA THR A 49 -2.79 0.12 -6.82
C THR A 49 -2.64 -1.17 -7.63
N ILE A 50 -2.21 -2.28 -7.02
CA ILE A 50 -1.92 -3.52 -7.77
C ILE A 50 -3.19 -4.36 -7.93
N ILE A 51 -3.89 -4.65 -6.83
CA ILE A 51 -5.08 -5.50 -6.87
C ILE A 51 -6.24 -4.73 -7.50
N GLY A 52 -6.43 -3.45 -7.18
CA GLY A 52 -7.46 -2.62 -7.80
C GLY A 52 -7.36 -2.57 -9.31
N ASP A 53 -6.17 -2.28 -9.87
CA ASP A 53 -5.99 -2.28 -11.34
C ASP A 53 -6.20 -3.67 -11.95
N ILE A 54 -5.79 -4.75 -11.28
CA ILE A 54 -6.07 -6.11 -11.75
C ILE A 54 -7.58 -6.39 -11.75
N VAL A 55 -8.31 -6.03 -10.71
CA VAL A 55 -9.76 -6.25 -10.63
C VAL A 55 -10.48 -5.43 -11.70
N GLU A 56 -10.08 -4.18 -11.92
CA GLU A 56 -10.61 -3.32 -12.97
C GLU A 56 -10.39 -3.92 -14.37
N VAL A 57 -9.18 -4.42 -14.66
CA VAL A 57 -8.83 -4.97 -15.98
C VAL A 57 -9.46 -6.33 -16.26
N PHE A 58 -9.57 -7.21 -15.24
CA PHE A 58 -10.12 -8.56 -15.41
C PHE A 58 -11.64 -8.65 -15.26
N GLY A 59 -12.29 -7.51 -15.00
CA GLY A 59 -13.73 -7.39 -14.84
C GLY A 59 -14.13 -7.32 -13.37
N GLU A 60 -14.74 -6.19 -13.02
CA GLU A 60 -15.26 -5.90 -11.69
C GLU A 60 -16.15 -7.04 -11.21
N ASN A 61 -15.78 -7.59 -10.06
CA ASN A 61 -16.59 -8.54 -9.35
C ASN A 61 -16.55 -8.23 -7.87
N MET A 62 -17.68 -8.42 -7.21
CA MET A 62 -17.88 -8.09 -5.81
C MET A 62 -16.83 -8.73 -4.88
N ILE A 63 -16.29 -9.90 -5.23
CA ILE A 63 -15.27 -10.58 -4.42
C ILE A 63 -13.93 -9.85 -4.54
N GLY A 64 -13.55 -9.41 -5.74
CA GLY A 64 -12.33 -8.65 -6.01
C GLY A 64 -12.32 -7.33 -5.26
N GLU A 65 -13.41 -6.57 -5.35
CA GLU A 65 -13.58 -5.30 -4.62
C GLU A 65 -13.46 -5.50 -3.10
N ILE A 66 -14.11 -6.53 -2.53
CA ILE A 66 -14.02 -6.84 -1.10
C ILE A 66 -12.57 -7.16 -0.68
N ILE A 67 -11.82 -7.88 -1.53
CA ILE A 67 -10.43 -8.23 -1.25
C ILE A 67 -9.53 -6.99 -1.31
N GLU A 68 -9.71 -6.15 -2.32
CA GLU A 68 -9.00 -4.88 -2.49
C GLU A 68 -9.19 -3.98 -1.26
N GLU A 69 -10.44 -3.64 -0.95
CA GLU A 69 -10.76 -2.80 0.22
C GLU A 69 -10.29 -3.45 1.52
N GLY A 70 -10.44 -4.77 1.66
CA GLY A 70 -10.00 -5.50 2.84
C GLY A 70 -8.50 -5.40 3.10
N ILE A 71 -7.69 -5.47 2.03
CA ILE A 71 -6.23 -5.32 2.12
C ILE A 71 -5.86 -3.87 2.43
N GLU A 72 -6.53 -2.90 1.82
CA GLU A 72 -6.31 -1.48 2.08
C GLU A 72 -6.62 -1.13 3.55
N ILE A 73 -7.78 -1.56 4.05
CA ILE A 73 -8.19 -1.40 5.46
C ILE A 73 -7.16 -2.02 6.40
N ALA A 74 -6.67 -3.23 6.09
CA ALA A 74 -5.62 -3.87 6.87
C ALA A 74 -4.34 -3.02 6.90
N GLY A 75 -3.97 -2.42 5.75
CA GLY A 75 -2.86 -1.47 5.65
C GLY A 75 -3.04 -0.26 6.56
N PHE A 76 -4.22 0.37 6.54
CA PHE A 76 -4.53 1.50 7.42
C PHE A 76 -4.49 1.12 8.90
N ILE A 77 -5.01 -0.05 9.29
CA ILE A 77 -4.92 -0.55 10.68
C ILE A 77 -3.45 -0.64 11.11
N VAL A 78 -2.59 -1.19 10.25
CA VAL A 78 -1.15 -1.29 10.54
C VAL A 78 -0.51 0.09 10.67
N LEU A 79 -0.87 1.06 9.82
CA LEU A 79 -0.39 2.45 9.94
C LEU A 79 -0.83 3.09 11.27
N ILE A 80 -2.08 2.90 11.69
CA ILE A 80 -2.58 3.38 12.98
C ILE A 80 -1.79 2.75 14.14
N LEU A 81 -1.51 1.45 14.06
CA LEU A 81 -0.69 0.76 15.07
C LEU A 81 0.74 1.27 15.10
N ALA A 82 1.30 1.64 13.95
CA ALA A 82 2.62 2.27 13.85
C ALA A 82 2.63 3.61 14.59
N ILE A 83 1.66 4.47 14.31
CA ILE A 83 1.54 5.80 14.94
C ILE A 83 1.31 5.67 16.44
N LYS A 84 0.42 4.77 16.88
CA LYS A 84 0.13 4.55 18.30
C LYS A 84 1.34 4.05 19.10
N ARG A 85 2.28 3.36 18.45
CA ARG A 85 3.52 2.84 19.07
C ARG A 85 4.72 3.79 18.90
N SER A 86 4.55 4.90 18.19
CA SER A 86 5.57 5.93 18.02
C SER A 86 5.65 6.86 19.24
#